data_AF-A0A6G1JQE7-F1
#
_entry.id   AF-A0A6G1JQE7-F1
#
_cell.length_a   1.000
_cell.length_b   1.000
_cell.length_c   1.000
_cell.angle_alpha   90.00
_cell.angle_beta   90.00
_cell.angle_gamma   90.00
#
_symmetry.space_group_name_H-M   'P 1'
#
loop_
_entity.id
_entity.type
_entity.pdbx_description
1 polymer ?
#
loop_
_entity_poly.entity_id
_entity_poly.type
_entity_poly.pdbx_seq_one_letter_code
_entity_poly.pdbx_strand_id
1 'polypeptide(L)'
;IQLVPRLTNPNQRNRMLKLVVEATKKPDLAHFTSARLTNTTHANPCDPKPHATMFLATDEQARNNRSQTVHIYHDAEYNYTGHTL
;
A
#
# COMPACT_ATOMS: atom_id res chain seq x y z
N ILE A 1 8.67 -5.73 7.52
CA ILE A 1 8.17 -5.24 6.21
C ILE A 1 9.15 -4.22 5.66
N GLN A 2 9.78 -4.53 4.53
CA GLN A 2 10.67 -3.59 3.85
C GLN A 2 9.83 -2.74 2.88
N LEU A 3 9.82 -1.41 3.08
CA LEU A 3 9.03 -0.45 2.30
C LEU A 3 9.94 0.30 1.34
N VAL A 4 9.66 0.20 0.04
CA VAL A 4 10.40 0.93 -1.02
C VAL A 4 9.47 1.94 -1.71
N PRO A 5 9.22 3.12 -1.12
CA PRO A 5 8.47 4.18 -1.79
C PRO A 5 9.37 4.99 -2.73
N ARG A 6 8.92 5.17 -3.98
CA ARG A 6 9.54 6.09 -4.95
C ARG A 6 8.96 7.51 -4.83
N LEU A 7 8.87 8.02 -3.61
CA LEU A 7 8.28 9.34 -3.32
C LEU A 7 9.39 10.37 -3.06
N THR A 8 9.41 11.43 -3.88
CA THR A 8 10.34 12.55 -3.73
C THR A 8 9.94 13.48 -2.57
N ASN A 9 8.64 13.60 -2.27
CA ASN A 9 8.14 14.45 -1.19
C ASN A 9 8.20 13.71 0.16
N PRO A 10 9.01 14.16 1.13
CA PRO A 10 9.18 13.48 2.41
C PRO A 10 7.90 13.47 3.27
N ASN A 11 7.08 14.51 3.21
CA ASN A 11 5.83 14.57 3.99
C ASN A 11 4.82 13.54 3.49
N GLN A 12 4.64 13.47 2.18
CA GLN A 12 3.76 12.48 1.56
C GLN A 12 4.27 11.06 1.80
N ARG A 13 5.60 10.86 1.75
CA ARG A 13 6.24 9.58 2.07
C ARG A 13 5.93 9.14 3.49
N ASN A 14 6.08 10.02 4.49
CA ASN A 14 5.83 9.67 5.88
C ASN A 14 4.36 9.32 6.15
N ARG A 15 3.42 10.08 5.57
CA ARG A 15 1.98 9.78 5.65
C ARG A 15 1.65 8.44 5.02
N MET A 16 2.20 8.17 3.84
CA MET A 16 2.01 6.90 3.17
C MET A 16 2.59 5.74 3.96
N LEU A 17 3.81 5.87 4.48
CA LEU A 17 4.42 4.84 5.34
C LEU A 17 3.53 4.51 6.54
N LYS A 18 2.94 5.53 7.18
CA LYS A 18 1.99 5.34 8.28
C LYS A 18 0.76 4.55 7.83
N LEU A 19 0.16 4.93 6.69
CA LEU A 19 -0.99 4.25 6.10
C LEU A 19 -0.69 2.76 5.81
N VAL A 20 0.47 2.47 5.22
CA VAL A 20 0.88 1.07 4.94
C VAL A 20 1.08 0.29 6.22
N VAL A 21 1.75 0.87 7.21
CA VAL A 21 1.96 0.22 8.51
C VAL A 21 0.62 -0.09 9.17
N GLU A 22 -0.38 0.78 9.05
CA GLU A 22 -1.73 0.51 9.56
C GLU A 22 -2.45 -0.59 8.77
N ALA A 23 -2.35 -0.58 7.43
CA ALA A 23 -2.95 -1.60 6.59
C ALA A 23 -2.35 -2.99 6.83
N THR A 24 -1.02 -3.08 6.95
CA THR A 24 -0.30 -4.35 7.17
C THR A 24 -0.50 -4.95 8.56
N LYS A 25 -1.04 -4.19 9.52
CA LYS A 25 -1.52 -4.75 10.80
C LYS A 25 -2.82 -5.56 10.65
N LYS A 26 -3.54 -5.43 9.54
CA LYS A 26 -4.77 -6.19 9.30
C LYS A 26 -4.43 -7.66 9.06
N PRO A 27 -5.25 -8.61 9.58
CA PRO A 27 -4.95 -10.03 9.47
C PRO A 27 -4.78 -10.48 8.01
N ASP A 28 -5.58 -9.94 7.10
CA ASP A 28 -5.53 -10.25 5.67
C ASP A 28 -4.20 -9.89 5.00
N LEU A 29 -3.52 -8.86 5.52
CA LEU A 29 -2.26 -8.34 4.96
C LEU A 29 -1.03 -8.69 5.82
N ALA A 30 -1.24 -9.25 7.02
CA ALA A 30 -0.18 -9.59 7.97
C ALA A 30 0.75 -10.70 7.46
N HIS A 31 0.29 -11.51 6.51
CA HIS A 31 1.05 -12.59 5.90
C HIS A 31 2.09 -12.11 4.89
N PHE A 32 2.02 -10.85 4.45
CA PHE A 32 2.98 -10.27 3.51
C PHE A 32 4.20 -9.70 4.24
N THR A 33 5.39 -10.07 3.79
CA THR A 33 6.67 -9.67 4.40
C THR A 33 7.31 -8.50 3.67
N SER A 34 6.97 -8.32 2.39
CA SER A 34 7.51 -7.28 1.52
C SER A 34 6.41 -6.39 0.98
N ALA A 35 6.65 -5.08 0.95
CA ALA A 35 5.66 -4.10 0.51
C ALA A 35 6.33 -3.03 -0.36
N ARG A 36 5.93 -2.93 -1.63
CA ARG A 36 6.45 -1.96 -2.57
C ARG A 36 5.33 -1.02 -3.01
N LEU A 37 5.47 0.25 -2.66
CA LEU A 37 4.52 1.28 -3.10
C LEU A 37 4.78 1.65 -4.56
N THR A 38 3.75 1.62 -5.40
CA THR A 38 3.89 1.94 -6.82
C THR A 38 3.19 3.20 -7.22
N ASN A 39 1.95 3.38 -6.75
CA ASN A 39 1.23 4.61 -6.94
C ASN A 39 0.74 5.15 -5.61
N THR A 40 0.91 6.44 -5.44
CA THR A 40 0.91 7.06 -4.11
C THR A 40 -0.49 7.47 -3.74
N THR A 41 -1.17 8.19 -4.63
CA THR A 41 -2.59 8.49 -4.48
C THR A 41 -3.14 8.76 -5.87
N HIS A 42 -4.20 8.06 -6.24
CA HIS A 42 -4.99 8.42 -7.42
C HIS A 42 -6.46 8.07 -7.19
N ALA A 43 -7.33 8.78 -7.91
CA ALA A 43 -8.75 8.47 -8.02
C ALA A 43 -8.98 8.03 -9.47
N ASN A 44 -9.68 6.91 -9.66
CA ASN A 44 -10.03 6.44 -10.99
C ASN A 44 -11.39 7.04 -11.38
N PRO A 45 -11.70 7.31 -12.65
CA PRO A 45 -13.02 7.85 -13.02
C PRO A 45 -14.18 6.94 -12.63
N CYS A 46 -13.90 5.63 -12.49
CA CYS A 46 -14.87 4.61 -12.07
C CYS A 46 -14.89 4.35 -10.55
N ASP A 47 -13.84 4.78 -9.83
CA ASP A 47 -13.77 4.70 -8.36
C ASP A 47 -13.24 6.05 -7.83
N PRO A 48 -14.14 6.96 -7.43
CA PRO A 48 -13.76 8.29 -7.00
C PRO A 48 -13.06 8.29 -5.63
N LYS A 49 -12.90 7.13 -4.97
CA LYS A 49 -12.23 7.08 -3.67
C LYS A 49 -10.71 7.14 -3.88
N PRO A 50 -10.02 8.08 -3.22
CA PRO A 50 -8.58 8.14 -3.30
C PRO A 50 -7.98 6.87 -2.69
N HIS A 51 -7.11 6.22 -3.46
CA HIS A 51 -6.43 5.03 -3.01
C HIS A 51 -4.96 4.99 -3.45
N ALA A 52 -4.17 4.31 -2.64
CA ALA A 52 -2.78 3.99 -2.90
C ALA A 52 -2.68 2.57 -3.45
N THR A 53 -1.84 2.35 -4.46
CA THR A 53 -1.58 1.01 -4.99
C THR A 53 -0.24 0.51 -4.49
N MET A 54 -0.26 -0.71 -3.96
CA MET A 54 0.87 -1.38 -3.37
C MET A 54 1.04 -2.76 -3.98
N PHE A 55 2.29 -3.18 -4.18
CA PHE A 55 2.61 -4.58 -4.41
C PHE A 55 3.06 -5.18 -3.09
N LEU A 56 2.28 -6.14 -2.59
CA LEU A 56 2.65 -6.95 -1.44
C LEU A 56 3.15 -8.30 -1.91
N ALA A 57 4.15 -8.85 -1.22
CA ALA A 57 4.66 -10.17 -1.49
C ALA A 57 4.97 -10.89 -0.19
N THR A 58 4.62 -12.18 -0.12
CA THR A 58 5.14 -13.10 0.89
C THR A 58 6.59 -13.46 0.55
N ASP A 59 7.34 -14.02 1.50
CA ASP A 59 8.71 -14.46 1.22
C ASP A 59 8.78 -15.47 0.06
N GLU A 60 7.78 -16.34 -0.04
CA GLU A 60 7.67 -17.31 -1.13
C GLU A 60 7.35 -16.63 -2.48
N GLN A 61 6.44 -15.66 -2.49
CA GLN A 61 6.12 -14.90 -3.70
C GLN A 61 7.33 -14.06 -4.15
N ALA A 62 8.02 -13.41 -3.23
CA ALA A 62 9.20 -12.60 -3.50
C ALA A 62 10.35 -13.45 -4.10
N ARG A 63 10.58 -14.67 -3.60
CA ARG A 63 11.56 -15.62 -4.19
C ARG A 63 11.22 -16.00 -5.63
N ASN A 64 9.94 -16.02 -5.97
CA ASN A 64 9.43 -16.34 -7.30
C ASN A 64 9.19 -15.10 -8.19
N ASN A 65 9.65 -13.91 -7.79
CA ASN A 65 9.38 -12.63 -8.47
C ASN A 65 7.87 -12.35 -8.69
N ARG A 66 7.02 -12.86 -7.78
CA ARG A 66 5.59 -12.61 -7.77
C ARG A 66 5.23 -11.61 -6.68
N SER A 67 4.19 -10.82 -6.95
CA SER A 67 3.61 -9.89 -5.99
C SER A 67 2.13 -9.73 -6.26
N GLN A 68 1.36 -9.50 -5.21
CA GLN A 68 -0.06 -9.20 -5.28
C GLN A 68 -0.28 -7.68 -5.26
N THR A 69 -1.15 -7.19 -6.13
CA THR A 69 -1.57 -5.79 -6.13
C THR A 69 -2.60 -5.60 -5.03
N VAL A 70 -2.40 -4.59 -4.19
CA VAL A 70 -3.30 -4.23 -3.11
C VAL A 70 -3.62 -2.74 -3.26
N HIS A 71 -4.91 -2.44 -3.35
CA HIS A 71 -5.43 -1.08 -3.35
C HIS A 71 -5.80 -0.74 -1.91
N ILE A 72 -5.10 0.21 -1.31
CA ILE A 72 -5.38 0.71 0.04
C ILE A 72 -6.14 2.02 -0.08
N TYR A 73 -7.39 2.01 0.35
CA TYR A 73 -8.23 3.19 0.40
C TYR A 73 -7.90 4.02 1.65
N HIS A 74 -7.89 5.33 1.47
CA HIS A 74 -7.62 6.27 2.55
C HIS A 74 -8.54 7.48 2.47
N ASP A 75 -8.67 8.21 3.57
CA ASP A 75 -9.36 9.51 3.58
C ASP A 75 -8.41 10.66 3.16
N ALA A 76 -8.91 11.90 3.21
CA ALA A 76 -8.12 13.10 2.89
C ALA A 76 -6.96 13.34 3.88
N GLU A 77 -6.99 12.73 5.06
CA GLU A 77 -5.95 12.82 6.09
C GLU A 77 -4.93 11.67 6.01
N TYR A 78 -5.07 10.76 5.03
CA TYR A 78 -4.28 9.53 4.88
C TYR A 78 -4.52 8.51 6.00
N ASN A 79 -5.69 8.50 6.63
CA ASN A 79 -6.09 7.42 7.52
C ASN A 79 -6.62 6.25 6.71
N TYR A 80 -6.32 5.04 7.18
CA TYR A 80 -6.79 3.80 6.57
C TYR A 80 -8.32 3.69 6.63
N THR A 81 -8.98 3.53 5.48
CA THR A 81 -10.44 3.33 5.40
C THR A 81 -10.81 1.93 4.91
N GLY A 82 -9.94 1.27 4.15
CA GLY A 82 -10.18 -0.08 3.63
C GLY A 82 -9.06 -0.55 2.71
N HIS A 83 -9.13 -1.80 2.27
CA HIS A 83 -8.26 -2.31 1.21
C HIS A 83 -9.00 -3.32 0.32
N THR A 84 -8.47 -3.51 -0.88
CA THR A 84 -8.90 -4.52 -1.86
C THR A 84 -7.67 -5.20 -2.45
N LEU A 85 -7.74 -6.52 -2.66
CA LEU A 85 -6.68 -7.39 -3.20
C LEU A 85 -6.84 -7.70 -4.69
#